data_AF-A0A1R3FGE8-F1
#
_entry.id   AF-A0A1R3FGE8-F1
#
_cell.length_a   1.000
_cell.length_b   1.000
_cell.length_c   1.000
_cell.angle_alpha   90.00
_cell.angle_beta   90.00
_cell.angle_gamma   90.00
#
_symmetry.space_group_name_H-M   'P 1'
#
loop_
_entity.id
_entity.type
_entity.pdbx_description
1 polymer ?
#
loop_
_entity_poly.entity_id
_entity_poly.type
_entity_poly.pdbx_seq_one_letter_code
_entity_poly.pdbx_strand_id
1 'polypeptide(L)'
;MSNKQQTLRELSDTHFRTGNQDVVLQIGAMRDTEIAALSLKDKIEIEDIEKLDRIGRFTIAQSLFSKCTDKCRNVLLNDEHPHVRSAASQQLASMAMQVS
;
A
#
# COMPACT_ATOMS: atom_id res chain seq x y z
N MET A 1 5.32 -29.33 4.03
CA MET A 1 5.63 -28.10 4.78
C MET A 1 5.11 -26.93 3.97
N SER A 2 4.08 -26.24 4.45
CA SER A 2 3.52 -25.09 3.74
C SER A 2 4.51 -23.94 3.84
N ASN A 3 5.28 -23.70 2.78
CA ASN A 3 6.19 -22.57 2.70
C ASN A 3 5.32 -21.32 2.53
N LYS A 4 4.83 -20.77 3.64
CA LYS A 4 3.96 -19.60 3.63
C LYS A 4 4.85 -18.43 3.21
N GLN A 5 4.71 -17.99 1.97
CA GLN A 5 5.46 -16.86 1.43
C GLN A 5 5.20 -15.65 2.33
N GLN A 6 6.26 -15.05 2.88
CA GLN A 6 6.16 -13.87 3.73
C GLN A 6 5.52 -12.73 2.95
N THR A 7 4.66 -11.96 3.61
CA THR A 7 4.07 -10.74 3.04
C THR A 7 5.14 -9.64 2.91
N LEU A 8 4.91 -8.69 2.00
CA LEU A 8 5.79 -7.53 1.87
C LEU A 8 5.95 -6.78 3.19
N ARG A 9 4.85 -6.63 3.95
CA ARG A 9 4.87 -6.01 5.29
C ARG A 9 5.81 -6.75 6.24
N GLU A 10 5.65 -8.06 6.39
CA GLU A 10 6.49 -8.87 7.28
C GLU A 10 7.98 -8.79 6.90
N LEU A 11 8.28 -8.82 5.61
CA LEU A 11 9.65 -8.72 5.12
C LEU A 11 10.26 -7.34 5.38
N SER A 12 9.50 -6.27 5.09
CA SER A 12 9.93 -4.88 5.29
C SER A 12 10.16 -4.57 6.77
N ASP A 13 9.24 -5.00 7.65
CA ASP A 13 9.34 -4.78 9.10
C ASP A 13 10.55 -5.51 9.71
N THR A 14 10.84 -6.73 9.24
CA THR A 14 12.01 -7.50 9.69
C THR A 14 13.34 -6.84 9.30
N HIS A 15 13.37 -6.15 8.16
CA HIS A 15 14.60 -5.62 7.57
C HIS A 15 14.68 -4.09 7.50
N PHE A 16 13.82 -3.39 8.23
CA PHE A 16 13.66 -1.93 8.21
C PHE A 16 14.97 -1.13 8.43
N ARG A 17 16.03 -1.75 8.96
CA ARG A 17 17.36 -1.14 9.19
C ARG A 17 18.53 -2.03 8.79
N THR A 18 18.31 -3.01 7.91
CA THR A 18 19.32 -4.04 7.60
C THR A 18 20.60 -3.46 6.99
N GLY A 19 20.53 -2.33 6.28
CA GLY A 19 21.67 -1.75 5.52
C GLY A 19 22.14 -2.62 4.34
N ASN A 20 21.67 -3.87 4.28
CA ASN A 20 21.87 -4.81 3.19
C ASN A 20 21.08 -4.37 1.95
N GLN A 21 21.81 -3.97 0.92
CA GLN A 21 21.27 -3.45 -0.33
C GLN A 21 20.44 -4.50 -1.09
N ASP A 22 20.83 -5.78 -1.06
CA ASP A 22 20.12 -6.83 -1.78
C ASP A 22 18.70 -7.03 -1.23
N VAL A 23 18.56 -6.98 0.10
CA VAL A 23 17.26 -7.06 0.77
C VAL A 23 16.41 -5.84 0.47
N VAL A 24 17.00 -4.65 0.45
CA VAL A 24 16.30 -3.41 0.07
C VAL A 24 15.78 -3.49 -1.37
N LEU A 25 16.61 -3.98 -2.30
CA LEU A 25 16.21 -4.20 -3.70
C LEU A 25 15.12 -5.25 -3.83
N GLN A 26 15.19 -6.35 -3.07
CA GLN A 26 14.16 -7.39 -3.05
C GLN A 26 12.81 -6.84 -2.56
N ILE A 27 12.80 -6.09 -1.46
CA ILE A 27 11.59 -5.43 -0.95
C ILE A 27 11.04 -4.45 -2.00
N GLY A 28 11.92 -3.70 -2.67
CA GLY A 28 11.58 -2.84 -3.80
C GLY A 28 10.83 -3.59 -4.91
N ALA A 29 11.45 -4.65 -5.43
CA ALA A 29 10.89 -5.45 -6.52
C ALA A 29 9.57 -6.15 -6.15
N MET A 30 9.45 -6.64 -4.91
CA MET A 30 8.21 -7.22 -4.41
C MET A 30 7.09 -6.18 -4.38
N ARG A 31 7.38 -4.97 -3.88
CA ARG A 31 6.43 -3.87 -3.86
C ARG A 31 5.99 -3.48 -5.26
N ASP A 32 6.92 -3.31 -6.19
CA ASP A 32 6.57 -2.95 -7.57
C ASP A 32 5.65 -3.99 -8.20
N THR A 33 5.92 -5.28 -7.93
CA THR A 33 5.09 -6.39 -8.40
C THR A 33 3.69 -6.35 -7.80
N GLU A 34 3.57 -6.17 -6.48
CA GLU A 34 2.27 -6.10 -5.79
C GLU A 34 1.47 -4.88 -6.23
N ILE A 35 2.09 -3.71 -6.34
CA ILE A 35 1.42 -2.49 -6.83
C ILE A 35 0.97 -2.66 -8.28
N ALA A 36 1.80 -3.24 -9.15
CA ALA A 36 1.41 -3.54 -10.53
C ALA A 36 0.20 -4.48 -10.58
N ALA A 37 0.19 -5.56 -9.78
CA ALA A 37 -0.96 -6.46 -9.70
C ALA A 37 -2.23 -5.75 -9.21
N LEU A 38 -2.13 -4.93 -8.16
CA LEU A 38 -3.27 -4.17 -7.62
C LEU A 38 -3.78 -3.11 -8.60
N SER A 39 -2.89 -2.52 -9.40
CA SER A 39 -3.27 -1.56 -10.44
C SER A 39 -4.16 -2.18 -11.52
N LEU A 40 -4.08 -3.50 -11.73
CA LEU A 40 -4.91 -4.23 -12.70
C LEU A 40 -6.25 -4.67 -12.12
N LYS A 41 -6.43 -4.60 -10.79
CA LYS A 41 -7.71 -4.93 -10.16
C LYS A 41 -8.73 -3.81 -10.41
N ASP A 42 -9.99 -4.20 -10.51
CA ASP A 42 -11.12 -3.27 -10.55
C ASP A 42 -11.35 -2.61 -9.19
N LYS A 43 -11.22 -3.40 -8.12
CA LYS A 43 -11.38 -2.96 -6.73
C LYS A 43 -10.25 -3.48 -5.86
N ILE A 44 -9.74 -2.60 -5.01
CA ILE A 44 -8.74 -2.90 -4.00
C ILE A 44 -9.44 -2.95 -2.64
N GLU A 45 -9.29 -4.09 -1.96
CA GLU A 45 -9.93 -4.39 -0.68
C GLU A 45 -8.96 -4.20 0.49
N ILE A 46 -9.44 -4.36 1.73
CA ILE A 46 -8.59 -4.22 2.93
C ILE A 46 -7.46 -5.26 2.92
N GLU A 47 -7.78 -6.50 2.56
CA GLU A 47 -6.84 -7.63 2.60
C GLU A 47 -5.68 -7.44 1.61
N ASP A 48 -5.85 -6.58 0.60
CA ASP A 48 -4.80 -6.20 -0.33
C ASP A 48 -3.80 -5.25 0.35
N ILE A 49 -4.28 -4.23 1.06
CA ILE A 49 -3.43 -3.20 1.67
C ILE A 49 -2.78 -3.65 2.99
N GLU A 50 -3.39 -4.60 3.71
CA GLU A 50 -2.84 -5.12 4.97
C GLU A 50 -1.51 -5.86 4.79
N LYS A 51 -1.30 -6.44 3.61
CA LYS A 51 -0.08 -7.16 3.23
C LYS A 51 1.04 -6.23 2.79
N LEU A 52 0.72 -4.97 2.50
CA LEU A 52 1.67 -3.97 2.05
C LEU A 52 2.41 -3.34 3.24
N ASP A 53 3.68 -3.04 3.01
CA ASP A 53 4.43 -2.19 3.92
C ASP A 53 4.00 -0.72 3.82
N ARG A 54 4.57 0.13 4.69
CA ARG A 54 4.24 1.56 4.73
C ARG A 54 4.33 2.23 3.35
N ILE A 55 5.38 1.92 2.57
CA ILE A 55 5.59 2.55 1.27
C ILE A 55 4.54 2.05 0.27
N GLY A 56 4.21 0.77 0.27
CA GLY A 56 3.14 0.22 -0.55
C GLY A 56 1.79 0.88 -0.23
N ARG A 57 1.41 0.98 1.05
CA ARG A 57 0.16 1.65 1.46
C ARG A 57 0.14 3.13 1.07
N PHE A 58 1.27 3.82 1.19
CA PHE A 58 1.41 5.20 0.70
C PHE A 58 1.16 5.29 -0.81
N THR A 59 1.75 4.39 -1.61
CA THR A 59 1.57 4.35 -3.06
C THR A 59 0.11 4.07 -3.44
N ILE A 60 -0.58 3.15 -2.74
CA ILE A 60 -2.02 2.92 -2.94
C ILE A 60 -2.80 4.19 -2.63
N ALA A 61 -2.55 4.83 -1.48
CA ALA A 61 -3.22 6.05 -1.07
C ALA A 61 -2.98 7.22 -2.03
N GLN A 62 -1.81 7.30 -2.67
CA GLN A 62 -1.46 8.38 -3.59
C GLN A 62 -2.01 8.15 -4.99
N SER A 63 -1.92 6.93 -5.52
CA SER A 63 -2.07 6.67 -6.96
C SER A 63 -3.25 5.77 -7.31
N LEU A 64 -3.74 4.95 -6.39
CA LEU A 64 -4.80 3.96 -6.65
C LEU A 64 -6.01 4.12 -5.70
N PHE A 65 -6.11 5.27 -5.02
CA PHE A 65 -7.14 5.53 -4.01
C PHE A 65 -8.57 5.44 -4.57
N SER A 66 -8.79 5.86 -5.82
CA SER A 66 -10.08 5.79 -6.49
C SER A 66 -10.56 4.34 -6.72
N LYS A 67 -9.63 3.38 -6.82
CA LYS A 67 -9.92 1.94 -6.96
C LYS A 67 -10.19 1.25 -5.63
N CYS A 68 -9.90 1.91 -4.50
CA CYS A 68 -10.13 1.33 -3.18
C CYS A 68 -11.63 1.22 -2.89
N THR A 69 -12.05 0.18 -2.17
CA THR A 69 -13.41 0.15 -1.59
C THR A 69 -13.54 1.16 -0.44
N ASP A 70 -14.76 1.46 -0.01
CA ASP A 70 -15.00 2.39 1.11
C ASP A 70 -14.27 1.96 2.38
N LYS A 71 -14.25 0.66 2.64
CA LYS A 71 -13.54 0.11 3.79
C LYS A 71 -12.03 0.29 3.65
N CYS A 72 -11.47 -0.01 2.48
CA CYS A 72 -10.06 0.19 2.18
C CYS A 72 -9.66 1.68 2.30
N ARG A 73 -10.47 2.60 1.75
CA ARG A 73 -10.29 4.05 1.92
C ARG A 73 -10.30 4.46 3.39
N ASN A 74 -11.24 3.94 4.18
CA ASN A 74 -11.33 4.24 5.60
C ASN A 74 -10.07 3.79 6.36
N VAL A 75 -9.54 2.62 6.04
CA VAL A 75 -8.27 2.14 6.61
C VAL A 75 -7.11 3.09 6.25
N LEU A 76 -6.99 3.50 4.98
CA LEU A 76 -5.90 4.42 4.56
C LEU A 76 -6.02 5.81 5.20
N LEU A 77 -7.24 6.33 5.38
CA LEU A 77 -7.49 7.60 6.07
C LEU A 77 -7.14 7.55 7.56
N ASN A 78 -7.21 6.37 8.16
CA ASN A 78 -6.90 6.13 9.57
C ASN A 78 -5.59 5.34 9.77
N ASP A 79 -4.73 5.27 8.76
CA ASP A 79 -3.48 4.52 8.81
C ASP A 79 -2.60 4.99 9.97
N GLU A 80 -1.85 4.09 10.58
CA GLU A 80 -0.92 4.42 11.67
C GLU A 80 0.10 5.51 11.28
N HIS A 81 0.49 5.56 10.01
CA HIS A 81 1.50 6.49 9.51
C HIS A 81 0.88 7.81 8.98
N PRO A 82 1.29 8.98 9.52
CA PRO A 82 0.75 10.28 9.13
C PRO A 82 0.85 10.58 7.63
N HIS A 83 1.94 10.15 6.97
CA HIS A 83 2.13 10.37 5.54
C HIS A 83 1.12 9.61 4.68
N VAL A 84 0.72 8.40 5.09
CA VAL A 84 -0.30 7.62 4.39
C VAL A 84 -1.66 8.31 4.53
N ARG A 85 -2.02 8.73 5.75
CA ARG A 85 -3.26 9.48 6.01
C ARG A 85 -3.34 10.78 5.21
N SER A 86 -2.23 11.51 5.14
CA SER A 86 -2.14 12.75 4.38
C SER A 86 -2.38 12.53 2.89
N ALA A 87 -1.76 11.49 2.30
CA ALA A 87 -1.97 11.15 0.89
C ALA A 87 -3.43 10.76 0.61
N ALA A 88 -4.01 9.90 1.46
CA ALA A 88 -5.41 9.50 1.35
C ALA A 88 -6.37 10.69 1.45
N SER A 89 -6.11 11.62 2.37
CA SER A 89 -6.93 12.83 2.56
C SER A 89 -6.88 13.75 1.34
N GLN A 90 -5.71 13.90 0.72
CA GLN A 90 -5.54 14.67 -0.51
C GLN A 90 -6.30 14.05 -1.69
N GLN A 91 -6.23 12.72 -1.84
CA GLN A 91 -6.98 12.04 -2.90
C GLN A 91 -8.49 12.10 -2.68
N LEU A 92 -8.96 11.97 -1.44
CA LEU A 92 -10.37 12.14 -1.11
C LEU A 92 -10.88 13.55 -1.50
N ALA A 93 -10.13 14.59 -1.16
CA ALA A 93 -10.47 15.96 -1.53
C ALA A 93 -10.47 16.17 -3.05
N SER A 94 -9.47 15.61 -3.75
CA SER A 94 -9.37 15.64 -5.22
C SER A 94 -10.59 15.01 -5.90
N MET A 95 -11.02 13.84 -5.43
CA MET A 95 -12.20 13.15 -5.97
C MET A 95 -13.49 13.96 -5.78
N ALA A 96 -13.66 14.66 -4.65
CA ALA A 96 -14.83 15.51 -4.41
C ALA A 96 -14.90 16.71 -5.37
N MET A 97 -13.73 17.27 -5.74
CA MET A 97 -13.65 18.39 -6.68
C MET A 97 -13.93 18.01 -8.14
N GLN A 98 -13.71 16.74 -8.51
CA GLN A 98 -13.95 16.26 -9.89
C GLN A 98 -15.42 15.95 -10.21
N VAL A 99 -16.28 15.88 -9.19
CA VAL A 99 -17.72 15.58 -9.33
C VAL A 99 -18.57 16.85 -9.21
N SER A 100 -17.93 18.01 -9.01
CA SER A 100 -18.56 19.34 -8.95
C SER A 100 -18.48 20.04 -10.31
#